data_AF-A0A1Q4H456-F1
#
_entry.id   AF-A0A1Q4H456-F1
#
_cell.length_a   1.000
_cell.length_b   1.000
_cell.length_c   1.000
_cell.angle_alpha   90.00
_cell.angle_beta   90.00
_cell.angle_gamma   90.00
#
_symmetry.space_group_name_H-M   'P 1'
#
loop_
_entity.id
_entity.type
_entity.pdbx_description
1 polymer ?
#
loop_
_entity_poly.entity_id
_entity_poly.type
_entity_poly.pdbx_seq_one_letter_code
_entity_poly.pdbx_strand_id
1 'polypeptide(L)'
;MRSLLALLLWLLTTALLAVSIPALWTQHHVVSVDGYSDLAAGAARNPALQQPMAAELTEQVVNATGASGVQATLIGAAANSYTGSSVFPGQFAAVNRVAHRWLFTNDAQGRWEVDLSPMLADNSIRQTLDGFGVQAPTSLQVPVTENESGGLRPGQLRPVAVWGPWASVGAAVLTVVFALLTLTASRRRGKMIAALGVSGLLVGAAGWAGIEIGRGYVDDALSRTTGNIHAIADVMVDHAVASMHMWLNLTLTVGGGLVIIGVIVSLLSGLGRSRTEEVPATRKR
;
A
#
# COMPACT_ATOMS: atom_id res chain seq x y z
N MET A 1 9.31 7.78 -39.49
CA MET A 1 9.87 6.76 -38.57
C MET A 1 10.08 7.28 -37.15
N ARG A 2 10.92 8.30 -36.92
CA ARG A 2 11.21 8.81 -35.56
C ARG A 2 9.99 9.25 -34.72
N SER A 3 8.97 9.86 -35.34
CA SER A 3 7.75 10.26 -34.63
C SER A 3 6.87 9.08 -34.19
N LEU A 4 6.78 8.02 -35.02
CA LEU A 4 6.04 6.80 -34.68
C LEU A 4 6.74 6.06 -33.54
N LEU A 5 8.07 5.98 -33.57
CA LEU A 5 8.86 5.41 -32.48
C LEU A 5 8.65 6.20 -31.17
N ALA A 6 8.70 7.54 -31.22
CA ALA A 6 8.46 8.36 -30.03
C ALA A 6 7.05 8.18 -29.47
N LEU A 7 6.03 8.03 -30.33
CA LEU A 7 4.66 7.75 -29.90
C LEU A 7 4.54 6.37 -29.24
N LEU A 8 5.15 5.34 -29.83
CA LEU A 8 5.15 3.98 -29.27
C LEU A 8 5.88 3.93 -27.92
N LEU A 9 7.04 4.56 -27.81
CA LEU A 9 7.78 4.66 -26.54
C LEU A 9 6.99 5.41 -25.47
N TRP A 10 6.27 6.47 -25.86
CA TRP A 10 5.40 7.21 -24.95
C TRP A 10 4.22 6.36 -24.44
N LEU A 11 3.57 5.58 -25.32
CA LEU A 11 2.51 4.65 -24.92
C LEU A 11 3.04 3.57 -23.99
N LEU A 12 4.19 2.97 -24.29
CA LEU A 12 4.83 1.98 -23.42
C LEU A 12 5.22 2.59 -22.07
N THR A 13 5.74 3.81 -22.06
CA THR A 13 6.03 4.53 -20.81
C THR A 13 4.76 4.72 -19.98
N THR A 14 3.65 5.09 -20.62
CA THR A 14 2.37 5.30 -19.95
C THR A 14 1.82 3.99 -19.36
N ALA A 15 1.89 2.89 -20.11
CA ALA A 15 1.47 1.57 -19.64
C ALA A 15 2.36 1.07 -18.49
N LEU A 16 3.68 1.23 -18.60
CA LEU A 16 4.62 0.85 -17.55
C LEU A 16 4.41 1.69 -16.29
N LEU A 17 4.12 2.99 -16.42
CA LEU A 17 3.79 3.85 -15.28
C LEU A 17 2.49 3.38 -14.59
N ALA A 18 1.47 3.02 -15.37
CA ALA A 18 0.20 2.51 -14.84
C ALA A 18 0.35 1.23 -14.00
N VAL A 19 1.33 0.38 -14.34
CA VAL A 19 1.62 -0.85 -13.59
C VAL A 19 2.60 -0.60 -12.44
N SER A 20 3.60 0.26 -12.65
CA SER A 20 4.68 0.49 -11.68
C SER A 20 4.18 1.16 -10.41
N ILE A 21 3.23 2.10 -10.52
CA ILE A 21 2.72 2.82 -9.33
C ILE A 21 2.01 1.85 -8.37
N PRO A 22 1.00 1.05 -8.77
CA PRO A 22 0.42 0.04 -7.89
C PRO A 22 1.42 -1.02 -7.43
N ALA A 23 2.33 -1.47 -8.31
CA ALA A 23 3.30 -2.51 -7.97
C ALA A 23 4.28 -2.06 -6.87
N LEU A 24 4.76 -0.81 -6.94
CA LEU A 24 5.61 -0.22 -5.91
C LEU A 24 4.84 0.00 -4.62
N TRP A 25 3.61 0.52 -4.69
CA TRP A 25 2.79 0.70 -3.50
C TRP A 25 2.54 -0.62 -2.78
N THR A 26 2.13 -1.66 -3.51
CA THR A 26 1.89 -3.01 -2.97
C THR A 26 3.16 -3.58 -2.36
N GLN A 27 4.30 -3.41 -3.02
CA GLN A 27 5.57 -3.84 -2.48
C GLN A 27 5.90 -3.16 -1.14
N HIS A 28 5.64 -1.86 -1.04
CA HIS A 28 5.93 -1.08 0.16
C HIS A 28 4.94 -1.29 1.31
N HIS A 29 3.64 -1.47 1.04
CA HIS A 29 2.60 -1.45 2.08
C HIS A 29 1.93 -2.80 2.34
N VAL A 30 2.04 -3.76 1.43
CA VAL A 30 1.39 -5.06 1.54
C VAL A 30 2.42 -6.18 1.66
N VAL A 31 3.45 -6.17 0.80
CA VAL A 31 4.48 -7.23 0.77
C VAL A 31 5.54 -7.01 1.85
N SER A 32 5.95 -5.77 2.08
CA SER A 32 6.89 -5.43 3.15
C SER A 32 6.23 -5.63 4.52
N VAL A 33 6.87 -6.39 5.40
CA VAL A 33 6.40 -6.62 6.78
C VAL A 33 6.31 -5.32 7.57
N ASP A 34 7.29 -4.43 7.42
CA ASP A 34 7.33 -3.16 8.13
C ASP A 34 6.23 -2.24 7.63
N GLY A 35 6.09 -2.09 6.32
CA GLY A 35 5.07 -1.22 5.76
C GLY A 35 3.63 -1.72 5.96
N TYR A 36 3.43 -3.04 5.95
CA TYR A 36 2.14 -3.63 6.34
C TYR A 36 1.84 -3.38 7.82
N SER A 37 2.85 -3.52 8.69
CA SER A 37 2.68 -3.24 10.12
C SER A 37 2.41 -1.76 10.42
N ASP A 38 3.02 -0.84 9.67
CA ASP A 38 2.76 0.59 9.80
C ASP A 38 1.35 0.93 9.32
N LEU A 39 0.89 0.31 8.23
CA LEU A 39 -0.48 0.42 7.73
C LEU A 39 -1.48 -0.11 8.77
N ALA A 40 -1.21 -1.27 9.37
CA ALA A 40 -2.03 -1.85 10.42
C ALA A 40 -2.09 -0.96 11.66
N ALA A 41 -0.94 -0.44 12.12
CA ALA A 41 -0.88 0.52 13.22
C ALA A 41 -1.67 1.80 12.89
N GLY A 42 -1.56 2.30 11.65
CA GLY A 42 -2.30 3.46 11.18
C GLY A 42 -3.81 3.25 11.25
N ALA A 43 -4.29 2.11 10.75
CA ALA A 43 -5.70 1.73 10.82
C ALA A 43 -6.20 1.55 12.27
N ALA A 44 -5.38 0.97 13.15
CA ALA A 44 -5.73 0.73 14.55
C ALA A 44 -5.86 2.00 15.41
N ARG A 45 -5.44 3.16 14.89
CA ARG A 45 -5.73 4.46 15.51
C ARG A 45 -7.15 4.94 15.24
N ASN A 46 -7.88 4.31 14.31
CA ASN A 46 -9.24 4.69 13.97
C ASN A 46 -10.24 4.10 14.99
N PRO A 47 -11.10 4.93 15.63
CA PRO A 47 -12.16 4.44 16.50
C PRO A 47 -13.07 3.40 15.83
N ALA A 48 -13.28 3.48 14.52
CA ALA A 48 -14.06 2.52 13.76
C ALA A 48 -13.43 1.12 13.71
N LEU A 49 -12.13 0.98 13.97
CA LEU A 49 -11.46 -0.32 14.17
C LEU A 49 -11.43 -0.70 15.66
N GLN A 50 -11.16 0.28 16.53
CA GLN A 50 -11.03 0.06 17.98
C GLN A 50 -12.31 -0.47 18.63
N GLN A 51 -13.48 0.03 18.20
CA GLN A 51 -14.78 -0.36 18.77
C GLN A 51 -15.16 -1.80 18.41
N PRO A 52 -15.16 -2.22 17.13
CA PRO A 52 -15.36 -3.63 16.78
C PRO A 52 -14.30 -4.55 17.37
N MET A 53 -13.04 -4.11 17.47
CA MET A 53 -12.01 -4.90 18.12
C MET A 53 -12.29 -5.11 19.63
N ALA A 54 -12.75 -4.08 20.33
CA ALA A 54 -13.13 -4.23 21.73
C ALA A 54 -14.31 -5.21 21.88
N ALA A 55 -15.29 -5.14 21.00
CA ALA A 55 -16.42 -6.05 20.98
C ALA A 55 -15.97 -7.49 20.73
N GLU A 56 -15.08 -7.70 19.74
CA GLU A 56 -14.51 -9.01 19.42
C GLU A 56 -13.71 -9.61 20.58
N LEU A 57 -12.81 -8.83 21.19
CA LEU A 57 -12.05 -9.26 22.36
C LEU A 57 -12.98 -9.61 23.53
N THR A 58 -14.04 -8.85 23.73
CA THR A 58 -15.04 -9.12 24.77
C THR A 58 -15.75 -10.44 24.51
N GLU A 59 -16.22 -10.64 23.28
CA GLU A 59 -16.93 -11.84 22.86
C GLU A 59 -16.06 -13.09 23.03
N GLN A 60 -14.81 -13.06 22.56
CA GLN A 60 -13.88 -14.17 22.69
C GLN A 60 -13.58 -14.52 24.16
N VAL A 61 -13.35 -13.52 25.02
CA VAL A 61 -13.06 -13.76 26.44
C VAL A 61 -14.29 -14.26 27.19
N VAL A 62 -15.48 -13.70 26.92
CA VAL A 62 -16.73 -14.18 27.51
C VAL A 62 -17.02 -15.62 27.11
N ASN A 63 -16.85 -15.96 25.82
CA ASN A 63 -17.03 -17.32 25.33
C ASN A 63 -16.03 -18.30 25.95
N ALA A 64 -14.78 -17.90 26.13
CA ALA A 64 -13.74 -18.73 26.73
C ALA A 64 -13.92 -18.96 28.24
N THR A 65 -14.46 -17.97 28.96
CA THR A 65 -14.56 -17.99 30.43
C THR A 65 -15.96 -18.35 30.95
N GLY A 66 -16.99 -18.26 30.11
CA GLY A 66 -18.39 -18.35 30.52
C GLY A 66 -18.86 -17.16 31.36
N ALA A 67 -18.13 -16.05 31.34
CA ALA A 67 -18.46 -14.85 32.12
C ALA A 67 -19.82 -14.27 31.72
N SER A 68 -20.60 -13.81 32.70
CA SER A 68 -21.95 -13.29 32.45
C SER A 68 -22.29 -12.12 33.38
N GLY A 69 -23.35 -11.38 33.03
CA GLY A 69 -23.82 -10.24 33.79
C GLY A 69 -22.73 -9.19 34.00
N VAL A 70 -22.48 -8.82 35.26
CA VAL A 70 -21.49 -7.80 35.64
C VAL A 70 -20.08 -8.15 35.16
N GLN A 71 -19.69 -9.43 35.16
CA GLN A 71 -18.35 -9.83 34.71
C GLN A 71 -18.14 -9.55 33.22
N ALA A 72 -19.14 -9.87 32.38
CA ALA A 72 -19.11 -9.56 30.96
C ALA A 72 -19.05 -8.04 30.71
N THR A 73 -19.77 -7.24 31.50
CA THR A 73 -19.69 -5.77 31.42
C THR A 73 -18.29 -5.24 31.78
N LEU A 74 -17.65 -5.79 32.81
CA LEU A 74 -16.30 -5.40 33.21
C LEU A 74 -15.25 -5.79 32.15
N ILE A 75 -15.38 -6.97 31.54
CA ILE A 75 -14.54 -7.41 30.42
C ILE A 75 -14.70 -6.43 29.25
N GLY A 76 -15.93 -6.06 28.91
CA GLY A 76 -16.21 -5.07 27.87
C GLY A 76 -15.59 -3.70 28.14
N ALA A 77 -15.66 -3.22 29.38
CA ALA A 77 -15.02 -1.97 29.77
C ALA A 77 -13.48 -2.04 29.67
N ALA A 78 -12.89 -3.16 30.09
CA ALA A 78 -11.46 -3.39 29.99
C ALA A 78 -11.00 -3.46 28.51
N ALA A 79 -11.72 -4.18 27.66
CA ALA A 79 -11.43 -4.27 26.23
C ALA A 79 -11.51 -2.91 25.55
N ASN A 80 -12.53 -2.10 25.86
CA ASN A 80 -12.63 -0.72 25.35
C ASN A 80 -11.49 0.18 25.84
N SER A 81 -11.15 0.11 27.12
CA SER A 81 -10.01 0.86 27.67
C SER A 81 -8.70 0.45 27.01
N TYR A 82 -8.55 -0.83 26.68
CA TYR A 82 -7.39 -1.36 26.00
C TYR A 82 -7.32 -0.89 24.56
N THR A 83 -8.36 -1.08 23.74
CA THR A 83 -8.32 -0.69 22.32
C THR A 83 -8.26 0.83 22.11
N GLY A 84 -8.82 1.62 23.04
CA GLY A 84 -8.69 3.07 23.04
C GLY A 84 -7.35 3.61 23.55
N SER A 85 -6.45 2.73 24.03
CA SER A 85 -5.16 3.15 24.59
C SER A 85 -4.13 3.49 23.51
N SER A 86 -3.08 4.24 23.90
CA SER A 86 -1.96 4.58 23.00
C SER A 86 -1.08 3.39 22.62
N VAL A 87 -1.15 2.28 23.38
CA VAL A 87 -0.36 1.07 23.13
C VAL A 87 -1.01 0.14 22.10
N PHE A 88 -2.34 0.17 21.98
CA PHE A 88 -3.09 -0.74 21.11
C PHE A 88 -2.62 -0.73 19.65
N PRO A 89 -2.39 0.41 18.97
CA PRO A 89 -1.95 0.39 17.57
C PRO A 89 -0.64 -0.37 17.34
N GLY A 90 0.32 -0.25 18.25
CA GLY A 90 1.59 -0.97 18.15
C GLY A 90 1.40 -2.48 18.35
N GLN A 91 0.54 -2.87 19.29
CA GLN A 91 0.25 -4.28 19.54
C GLN A 91 -0.56 -4.93 18.42
N PHE A 92 -1.53 -4.22 17.87
CA PHE A 92 -2.26 -4.65 16.68
C PHE A 92 -1.32 -4.86 15.49
N ALA A 93 -0.37 -3.96 15.28
CA ALA A 93 0.66 -4.12 14.25
C ALA A 93 1.57 -5.33 14.52
N ALA A 94 1.97 -5.57 15.77
CA ALA A 94 2.78 -6.73 16.14
C ALA A 94 2.06 -8.07 15.84
N VAL A 95 0.77 -8.17 16.17
CA VAL A 95 -0.05 -9.35 15.81
C VAL A 95 -0.13 -9.53 14.29
N ASN A 96 -0.39 -8.43 13.56
CA ASN A 96 -0.45 -8.46 12.10
C ASN A 96 0.90 -8.85 11.45
N ARG A 97 2.04 -8.50 12.04
CA ARG A 97 3.36 -8.96 11.57
C ARG A 97 3.51 -10.47 11.63
N VAL A 98 2.94 -11.12 12.64
CA VAL A 98 3.02 -12.58 12.75
C VAL A 98 2.15 -13.23 11.69
N ALA A 99 0.91 -12.75 11.50
CA ALA A 99 0.02 -13.21 10.43
C ALA A 99 0.64 -12.99 9.04
N HIS A 100 1.26 -11.84 8.82
CA HIS A 100 1.98 -11.52 7.58
C HIS A 100 3.14 -12.49 7.33
N ARG A 101 4.02 -12.68 8.31
CA ARG A 101 5.17 -13.59 8.17
C ARG A 101 4.72 -15.01 7.85
N TRP A 102 3.67 -15.49 8.50
CA TRP A 102 3.10 -16.81 8.23
C TRP A 102 2.65 -16.96 6.76
N LEU A 103 2.03 -15.92 6.19
CA LEU A 103 1.54 -15.95 4.81
C LEU A 103 2.64 -15.80 3.76
N PHE A 104 3.72 -15.07 4.08
CA PHE A 104 4.81 -14.72 3.15
C PHE A 104 6.08 -15.55 3.30
N THR A 105 6.22 -16.39 4.34
CA THR A 105 7.40 -17.24 4.59
C THR A 105 7.03 -18.71 4.72
N ASN A 106 8.02 -19.60 4.63
CA ASN A 106 7.85 -21.04 4.82
C ASN A 106 8.20 -21.49 6.25
N ASP A 107 8.35 -20.54 7.18
CA ASP A 107 8.91 -20.82 8.51
C ASP A 107 7.89 -21.54 9.41
N ALA A 108 6.62 -21.60 9.00
CA ALA A 108 5.56 -22.35 9.66
C ALA A 108 5.31 -23.70 8.98
N GLN A 109 5.58 -24.79 9.70
CA GLN A 109 5.34 -26.15 9.21
C GLN A 109 3.84 -26.48 9.24
N GLY A 110 3.13 -26.25 8.13
CA GLY A 110 1.90 -26.97 7.76
C GLY A 110 0.65 -26.85 8.67
N ARG A 111 0.74 -26.16 9.81
CA ARG A 111 -0.35 -25.78 10.71
C ARG A 111 -0.04 -24.38 11.21
N TRP A 112 -1.06 -23.55 11.45
CA TRP A 112 -0.87 -22.22 12.03
C TRP A 112 -0.50 -22.39 13.51
N GLU A 113 0.72 -22.83 13.81
CA GLU A 113 1.31 -22.66 15.13
C GLU A 113 1.90 -21.26 15.16
N VAL A 114 1.14 -20.32 15.69
CA VAL A 114 1.63 -18.95 15.85
C VAL A 114 2.62 -18.96 16.99
N ASP A 115 3.90 -18.93 16.62
CA ASP A 115 4.96 -18.56 17.53
C ASP A 115 4.81 -17.06 17.87
N LEU A 116 4.21 -16.79 19.02
CA LEU A 116 4.09 -15.45 19.58
C LEU A 116 5.38 -15.01 20.28
N SER A 117 6.42 -15.86 20.38
CA SER A 117 7.70 -15.49 21.02
C SER A 117 8.31 -14.21 20.44
N PRO A 118 8.32 -13.98 19.11
CA PRO A 118 8.79 -12.72 18.53
C PRO A 118 7.91 -11.52 18.87
N MET A 119 6.61 -11.71 19.05
CA MET A 119 5.68 -10.66 19.49
C MET A 119 5.91 -10.31 20.97
N LEU A 120 6.07 -11.33 21.81
CA LEU A 120 6.40 -11.18 23.23
C LEU A 120 7.82 -10.64 23.46
N ALA A 121 8.68 -10.75 22.44
CA ALA A 121 10.01 -10.14 22.45
C ALA A 121 10.01 -8.67 21.99
N ASP A 122 8.94 -8.20 21.34
CA ASP A 122 8.81 -6.80 20.89
C ASP A 122 8.78 -5.85 22.11
N ASN A 123 9.63 -4.82 22.07
CA ASN A 123 9.78 -3.89 23.19
C ASN A 123 8.46 -3.18 23.55
N SER A 124 7.61 -2.90 22.56
CA SER A 124 6.32 -2.23 22.79
C SER A 124 5.33 -3.15 23.53
N ILE A 125 5.31 -4.44 23.19
CA ILE A 125 4.50 -5.45 23.86
C ILE A 125 5.03 -5.70 25.26
N ARG A 126 6.34 -5.86 25.45
CA ARG A 126 6.97 -6.01 26.77
C ARG A 126 6.67 -4.85 27.70
N GLN A 127 6.90 -3.62 27.23
CA GLN A 127 6.67 -2.43 28.04
C GLN A 127 5.18 -2.28 28.43
N THR A 128 4.27 -2.72 27.56
CA THR A 128 2.85 -2.74 27.86
C THR A 128 2.51 -3.83 28.89
N LEU A 129 2.98 -5.06 28.71
CA LEU A 129 2.75 -6.18 29.63
C LEU A 129 3.31 -5.87 31.03
N ASP A 130 4.50 -5.27 31.11
CA ASP A 130 5.09 -4.78 32.35
C ASP A 130 4.23 -3.69 33.00
N GLY A 131 3.65 -2.78 32.20
CA GLY A 131 2.70 -1.77 32.67
C GLY A 131 1.42 -2.34 33.29
N PHE A 132 1.04 -3.56 32.92
CA PHE A 132 -0.07 -4.32 33.51
C PHE A 132 0.39 -5.35 34.55
N GLY A 133 1.69 -5.42 34.89
CA GLY A 133 2.24 -6.36 35.86
C GLY A 133 2.24 -7.82 35.40
N VAL A 134 2.17 -8.08 34.10
CA VAL A 134 2.12 -9.42 33.51
C VAL A 134 3.49 -9.79 32.94
N GLN A 135 4.07 -10.90 33.40
CA GLN A 135 5.31 -11.43 32.80
C GLN A 135 4.98 -12.22 31.53
N ALA A 136 5.58 -11.80 30.41
CA ALA A 136 5.45 -12.49 29.13
C ALA A 136 6.09 -13.89 29.18
N PRO A 137 5.41 -14.96 28.75
CA PRO A 137 6.03 -16.26 28.53
C PRO A 137 7.20 -16.16 27.54
N THR A 138 8.25 -16.95 27.73
CA THR A 138 9.41 -16.98 26.81
C THR A 138 9.12 -17.70 25.50
N SER A 139 8.11 -18.57 25.49
CA SER A 139 7.60 -19.23 24.28
C SER A 139 6.10 -19.45 24.37
N LEU A 140 5.35 -19.09 23.33
CA LEU A 140 3.91 -19.35 23.25
C LEU A 140 3.55 -19.72 21.81
N GLN A 141 3.08 -20.95 21.61
CA GLN A 141 2.61 -21.45 20.33
C GLN A 141 1.10 -21.66 20.41
N VAL A 142 0.34 -21.00 19.53
CA VAL A 142 -1.12 -21.15 19.45
C VAL A 142 -1.48 -21.88 18.16
N PRO A 143 -2.05 -23.10 18.22
CA PRO A 143 -2.50 -23.81 17.04
C PRO A 143 -3.83 -23.25 16.55
N VAL A 144 -3.90 -22.79 15.30
CA VAL A 144 -5.17 -22.52 14.60
C VAL A 144 -5.40 -23.61 13.55
N THR A 145 -6.61 -24.15 13.61
CA THR A 145 -7.05 -25.26 12.76
C THR A 145 -7.36 -24.78 11.35
N GLU A 146 -7.26 -25.68 10.36
CA GLU A 146 -7.42 -25.33 8.94
C GLU A 146 -8.77 -24.66 8.61
N ASN A 147 -9.84 -24.99 9.34
CA ASN A 147 -11.18 -24.42 9.13
C ASN A 147 -11.25 -22.92 9.45
N GLU A 148 -10.47 -22.46 10.43
CA GLU A 148 -10.46 -21.06 10.89
C GLU A 148 -9.63 -20.17 9.95
N SER A 149 -8.69 -20.76 9.20
CA SER A 149 -7.78 -20.04 8.28
C SER A 149 -8.40 -19.66 6.93
N GLY A 150 -9.67 -20.01 6.69
CA GLY A 150 -10.37 -19.68 5.45
C GLY A 150 -9.75 -20.27 4.17
N GLY A 151 -8.97 -21.36 4.30
CA GLY A 151 -8.26 -22.00 3.20
C GLY A 151 -6.91 -21.38 2.84
N LEU A 152 -6.42 -20.39 3.60
CA LEU A 152 -5.08 -19.85 3.45
C LEU A 152 -4.03 -20.86 3.89
N ARG A 153 -2.87 -20.86 3.22
CA ARG A 153 -1.76 -21.78 3.54
C ARG A 153 -0.49 -21.03 3.95
N PRO A 154 0.35 -21.62 4.82
CA PRO A 154 1.65 -21.06 5.13
C PRO A 154 2.46 -20.84 3.84
N GLY A 155 3.09 -19.67 3.71
CA GLY A 155 3.94 -19.35 2.56
C GLY A 155 3.22 -19.21 1.22
N GLN A 156 1.89 -19.14 1.18
CA GLN A 156 1.13 -19.00 -0.06
C GLN A 156 1.54 -17.77 -0.89
N LEU A 157 1.92 -16.67 -0.22
CA LEU A 157 2.39 -15.45 -0.88
C LEU A 157 3.92 -15.32 -0.93
N ARG A 158 4.67 -16.37 -0.57
CA ARG A 158 6.13 -16.40 -0.68
C ARG A 158 6.64 -16.06 -2.08
N PRO A 159 6.05 -16.56 -3.19
CA PRO A 159 6.51 -16.16 -4.53
C PRO A 159 6.42 -14.65 -4.74
N VAL A 160 5.40 -14.01 -4.18
CA VAL A 160 5.22 -12.55 -4.26
C VAL A 160 6.28 -11.84 -3.41
N ALA A 161 6.59 -12.32 -2.20
CA ALA A 161 7.68 -11.74 -1.40
C ALA A 161 9.06 -11.86 -2.07
N VAL A 162 9.34 -12.99 -2.73
CA VAL A 162 10.65 -13.24 -3.35
C VAL A 162 10.80 -12.51 -4.67
N TRP A 163 9.80 -12.54 -5.55
CA TRP A 163 9.88 -11.98 -6.90
C TRP A 163 9.31 -10.57 -7.02
N GLY A 164 8.39 -10.19 -6.14
CA GLY A 164 7.76 -8.87 -6.10
C GLY A 164 8.75 -7.71 -6.10
N PRO A 165 9.79 -7.68 -5.23
CA PRO A 165 10.77 -6.60 -5.25
C PRO A 165 11.44 -6.43 -6.61
N TRP A 166 11.86 -7.55 -7.23
CA TRP A 166 12.53 -7.52 -8.53
C TRP A 166 11.61 -7.10 -9.66
N ALA A 167 10.36 -7.59 -9.66
CA ALA A 167 9.36 -7.22 -10.64
C ALA A 167 9.00 -5.73 -10.55
N SER A 168 8.77 -5.21 -9.33
CA SER A 168 8.43 -3.80 -9.10
C SER A 168 9.58 -2.87 -9.45
N VAL A 169 10.82 -3.21 -9.03
CA VAL A 169 12.02 -2.43 -9.40
C VAL A 169 12.26 -2.48 -10.91
N GLY A 170 12.11 -3.66 -11.53
CA GLY A 170 12.23 -3.83 -12.97
C GLY A 170 11.24 -2.96 -13.75
N ALA A 171 9.96 -2.96 -13.35
CA ALA A 171 8.93 -2.12 -13.95
C ALA A 171 9.23 -0.62 -13.78
N ALA A 172 9.69 -0.21 -12.60
CA ALA A 172 10.08 1.18 -12.33
C ALA A 172 11.27 1.63 -13.19
N VAL A 173 12.33 0.82 -13.25
CA VAL A 173 13.52 1.09 -14.07
C VAL A 173 13.14 1.16 -15.55
N LEU A 174 12.34 0.21 -16.05
CA LEU A 174 11.85 0.24 -17.43
C LEU A 174 11.03 1.49 -17.70
N THR A 175 10.14 1.92 -16.79
CA THR A 175 9.39 3.17 -16.94
C THR A 175 10.31 4.37 -17.15
N VAL A 176 11.36 4.49 -16.33
CA VAL A 176 12.34 5.59 -16.43
C VAL A 176 13.12 5.50 -17.75
N VAL A 177 13.59 4.31 -18.12
CA VAL A 177 14.33 4.10 -19.37
C VAL A 177 13.48 4.46 -20.58
N PHE A 178 12.23 3.99 -20.65
CA PHE A 178 11.33 4.31 -21.75
C PHE A 178 10.95 5.80 -21.79
N ALA A 179 10.81 6.46 -20.64
CA ALA A 179 10.61 7.91 -20.57
C ALA A 179 11.81 8.67 -21.18
N LEU A 180 13.03 8.28 -20.83
CA LEU A 180 14.26 8.88 -21.39
C LEU A 180 14.42 8.60 -22.89
N LEU A 181 14.12 7.38 -23.34
CA LEU A 181 14.11 7.04 -24.77
C LEU A 181 13.07 7.86 -25.53
N THR A 182 11.89 8.09 -24.94
CA THR A 182 10.84 8.94 -25.51
C THR A 182 11.35 10.38 -25.72
N LEU A 183 12.10 10.93 -24.76
CA LEU A 183 12.68 12.27 -24.85
C LEU A 183 13.80 12.37 -25.90
N THR A 184 14.67 11.37 -25.99
CA THR A 184 15.80 11.35 -26.95
C THR A 184 15.35 11.12 -28.39
N ALA A 185 14.29 10.33 -28.61
CA ALA A 185 13.74 10.06 -29.94
C ALA A 185 13.06 11.29 -30.59
N SER A 186 12.67 12.30 -29.79
CA SER A 186 11.92 13.46 -30.26
C SER A 186 12.76 14.71 -30.49
N ARG A 187 12.51 15.38 -31.62
CA ARG A 187 13.10 16.70 -31.93
C ARG A 187 12.48 17.84 -31.13
N ARG A 188 11.31 17.64 -30.51
CA ARG A 188 10.56 18.68 -29.77
C ARG A 188 10.46 18.31 -28.29
N ARG A 189 11.59 18.44 -27.58
CA ARG A 189 11.74 17.98 -26.19
C ARG A 189 10.67 18.54 -25.25
N GLY A 190 10.34 19.84 -25.32
CA GLY A 190 9.29 20.45 -24.50
C GLY A 190 7.90 19.79 -24.67
N LYS A 191 7.50 19.48 -25.91
CA LYS A 191 6.23 18.78 -26.17
C LYS A 191 6.19 17.37 -25.59
N MET A 192 7.32 16.65 -25.59
CA MET A 192 7.38 15.31 -25.02
C MET A 192 7.42 15.32 -23.49
N ILE A 193 8.06 16.32 -22.88
CA ILE A 193 7.99 16.51 -21.42
C ILE A 193 6.53 16.74 -21.01
N ALA A 194 5.80 17.59 -21.75
CA ALA A 194 4.39 17.80 -21.50
C ALA A 194 3.56 16.52 -21.72
N ALA A 195 3.83 15.76 -22.77
CA ALA A 195 3.15 14.49 -23.04
C ALA A 195 3.39 13.44 -21.93
N LEU A 196 4.60 13.35 -21.37
CA LEU A 196 4.88 12.50 -20.21
C LEU A 196 4.15 12.98 -18.95
N GLY A 197 4.01 14.29 -18.78
CA GLY A 197 3.15 14.86 -17.73
C GLY A 197 1.69 14.45 -17.89
N VAL A 198 1.16 14.46 -19.12
CA VAL A 198 -0.18 13.96 -19.44
C VAL A 198 -0.31 12.47 -19.10
N SER A 199 0.71 11.65 -19.36
CA SER A 199 0.71 10.24 -18.92
C SER A 199 0.56 10.11 -17.41
N GLY A 200 1.28 10.93 -16.62
CA GLY A 200 1.13 10.96 -15.16
C GLY A 200 -0.29 11.36 -14.73
N LEU A 201 -0.88 12.36 -15.39
CA LEU A 201 -2.25 12.77 -15.13
C LEU A 201 -3.26 11.67 -15.47
N LEU A 202 -3.11 11.00 -16.62
CA LEU A 202 -3.96 9.90 -17.05
C LEU A 202 -3.86 8.72 -16.08
N VAL A 203 -2.64 8.32 -15.69
CA VAL A 203 -2.44 7.22 -14.75
C VAL A 203 -2.99 7.54 -13.37
N GLY A 204 -2.76 8.76 -12.86
CA GLY A 204 -3.31 9.19 -11.58
C GLY A 204 -4.85 9.17 -11.56
N ALA A 205 -5.49 9.73 -12.60
CA ALA A 205 -6.94 9.76 -12.72
C ALA A 205 -7.54 8.36 -12.94
N ALA A 206 -6.94 7.56 -13.83
CA ALA A 206 -7.36 6.18 -14.06
C ALA A 206 -7.18 5.31 -12.82
N GLY A 207 -6.11 5.52 -12.04
CA GLY A 207 -5.90 4.83 -10.77
C GLY A 207 -7.00 5.13 -9.77
N TRP A 208 -7.44 6.39 -9.67
CA TRP A 208 -8.55 6.78 -8.79
C TRP A 208 -9.85 6.08 -9.17
N ALA A 209 -10.21 6.10 -10.46
CA ALA A 209 -11.37 5.37 -10.97
C ALA A 209 -11.26 3.85 -10.79
N GLY A 210 -10.05 3.29 -10.97
CA GLY A 210 -9.78 1.87 -10.80
C GLY A 210 -10.00 1.40 -9.36
N ILE A 211 -9.64 2.21 -8.37
CA ILE A 211 -9.91 1.93 -6.95
C ILE A 211 -11.42 1.87 -6.69
N GLU A 212 -12.19 2.82 -7.22
CA GLU A 212 -13.64 2.85 -7.03
C GLU A 212 -14.33 1.60 -7.60
N ILE A 213 -13.88 1.14 -8.78
CA ILE A 213 -14.36 -0.12 -9.37
C ILE A 213 -13.89 -1.33 -8.55
N GLY A 214 -12.68 -1.28 -8.01
CA GLY A 214 -12.09 -2.35 -7.19
C GLY A 214 -12.78 -2.57 -5.86
N ARG A 215 -13.37 -1.51 -5.26
CA ARG A 215 -14.07 -1.60 -3.97
C ARG A 215 -15.17 -2.64 -3.95
N GLY A 216 -15.97 -2.75 -5.03
CA GLY A 216 -17.04 -3.74 -5.11
C GLY A 216 -16.55 -5.19 -4.98
N TYR A 217 -15.39 -5.50 -5.57
CA TYR A 217 -14.80 -6.85 -5.46
C TYR A 217 -14.26 -7.16 -4.06
N VAL A 218 -13.73 -6.14 -3.38
CA VAL A 218 -13.24 -6.27 -2.00
C VAL A 218 -14.41 -6.44 -1.05
N ASP A 219 -15.48 -5.66 -1.23
CA ASP A 219 -16.71 -5.77 -0.45
C ASP A 219 -17.38 -7.15 -0.61
N ASP A 220 -17.47 -7.64 -1.85
CA ASP A 220 -17.95 -9.01 -2.14
C ASP A 220 -17.08 -10.09 -1.47
N ALA A 221 -15.77 -9.90 -1.38
CA ALA A 221 -14.87 -10.83 -0.70
C ALA A 221 -15.02 -10.75 0.83
N LEU A 222 -15.15 -9.54 1.37
CA LEU A 222 -15.35 -9.28 2.80
C LEU A 222 -16.72 -9.71 3.31
N SER A 223 -17.73 -9.77 2.44
CA SER A 223 -19.08 -10.27 2.76
C SER A 223 -19.09 -11.71 3.29
N ARG A 224 -18.01 -12.47 3.05
CA ARG A 224 -17.78 -13.82 3.59
C ARG A 224 -17.39 -13.83 5.07
N THR A 225 -17.01 -12.68 5.60
CA THR A 225 -16.68 -12.47 7.01
C THR A 225 -17.87 -11.79 7.67
N THR A 226 -18.31 -12.30 8.83
CA THR A 226 -19.48 -11.77 9.54
C THR A 226 -19.07 -11.02 10.81
N GLY A 227 -19.84 -10.00 11.20
CA GLY A 227 -19.70 -9.35 12.51
C GLY A 227 -18.52 -8.37 12.61
N ASN A 228 -17.88 -8.32 13.78
CA ASN A 228 -16.85 -7.34 14.12
C ASN A 228 -15.60 -7.45 13.22
N ILE A 229 -15.25 -8.66 12.80
CA ILE A 229 -14.07 -8.93 11.95
C ILE A 229 -14.24 -8.26 10.57
N HIS A 230 -15.46 -8.23 10.02
CA HIS A 230 -15.75 -7.52 8.78
C HIS A 230 -15.48 -6.01 8.93
N ALA A 231 -15.96 -5.40 10.01
CA ALA A 231 -15.73 -3.97 10.27
C ALA A 231 -14.25 -3.62 10.48
N ILE A 232 -13.48 -4.50 11.15
CA ILE A 232 -12.02 -4.34 11.30
C ILE A 232 -11.33 -4.40 9.93
N ALA A 233 -11.72 -5.37 9.10
CA ALA A 233 -11.15 -5.55 7.76
C ALA A 233 -11.51 -4.40 6.82
N ASP A 234 -12.73 -3.87 6.91
CA ASP A 234 -13.17 -2.71 6.14
C ASP A 234 -12.32 -1.47 6.45
N VAL A 235 -12.09 -1.17 7.73
CA VAL A 235 -11.23 -0.05 8.12
C VAL A 235 -9.77 -0.24 7.66
N MET A 236 -9.27 -1.47 7.68
CA MET A 236 -7.94 -1.80 7.14
C MET A 236 -7.86 -1.54 5.63
N VAL A 237 -8.89 -1.93 4.88
CA VAL A 237 -9.01 -1.69 3.44
C VAL A 237 -9.12 -0.20 3.15
N ASP A 238 -9.96 0.53 3.87
CA ASP A 238 -10.11 1.97 3.72
C ASP A 238 -8.80 2.71 3.99
N HIS A 239 -8.06 2.31 5.02
CA HIS A 239 -6.75 2.88 5.31
C HIS A 239 -5.74 2.59 4.20
N ALA A 240 -5.76 1.38 3.65
CA ALA A 240 -4.94 1.01 2.50
C ALA A 240 -5.29 1.82 1.25
N VAL A 241 -6.59 1.99 0.96
CA VAL A 241 -7.11 2.81 -0.14
C VAL A 241 -6.69 4.27 0.02
N ALA A 242 -6.77 4.82 1.23
CA ALA A 242 -6.31 6.18 1.52
C ALA A 242 -4.80 6.34 1.25
N SER A 243 -3.98 5.37 1.63
CA SER A 243 -2.54 5.35 1.32
C SER A 243 -2.28 5.30 -0.19
N MET A 244 -3.02 4.48 -0.94
CA MET A 244 -2.90 4.43 -2.40
C MET A 244 -3.30 5.76 -3.04
N HIS A 245 -4.37 6.40 -2.59
CA HIS A 245 -4.76 7.73 -3.06
C HIS A 245 -3.66 8.78 -2.85
N MET A 246 -2.88 8.69 -1.77
CA MET A 246 -1.72 9.57 -1.57
C MET A 246 -0.66 9.40 -2.67
N TRP A 247 -0.37 8.16 -3.09
CA TRP A 247 0.56 7.88 -4.18
C TRP A 247 0.04 8.36 -5.54
N LEU A 248 -1.27 8.20 -5.79
CA LEU A 248 -1.91 8.69 -7.00
C LEU A 248 -1.92 10.22 -7.04
N ASN A 249 -2.19 10.89 -5.91
CA ASN A 249 -2.10 12.34 -5.79
C ASN A 249 -0.68 12.83 -6.05
N LEU A 250 0.34 12.16 -5.51
CA LEU A 250 1.74 12.48 -5.82
C LEU A 250 2.02 12.35 -7.33
N THR A 251 1.52 11.28 -7.96
CA THR A 251 1.65 11.05 -9.41
C THR A 251 0.95 12.15 -10.22
N LEU A 252 -0.24 12.59 -9.80
CA LEU A 252 -0.97 13.71 -10.39
C LEU A 252 -0.18 15.02 -10.24
N THR A 253 0.38 15.31 -9.06
CA THR A 253 1.17 16.51 -8.80
C THR A 253 2.43 16.54 -9.68
N VAL A 254 3.19 15.45 -9.72
CA VAL A 254 4.39 15.33 -10.56
C VAL A 254 4.03 15.43 -12.04
N GLY A 255 2.96 14.74 -12.48
CA GLY A 255 2.45 14.81 -13.85
C GLY A 255 2.06 16.24 -14.25
N GLY A 256 1.29 16.93 -13.41
CA GLY A 256 0.91 18.33 -13.61
C GLY A 256 2.11 19.27 -13.69
N GLY A 257 3.10 19.11 -12.81
CA GLY A 257 4.36 19.86 -12.86
C GLY A 257 5.12 19.64 -14.17
N LEU A 258 5.22 18.39 -14.63
CA LEU A 258 5.83 18.06 -15.93
C LEU A 258 5.10 18.69 -17.10
N VAL A 259 3.76 18.76 -17.08
CA VAL A 259 2.99 19.47 -18.12
C VAL A 259 3.40 20.94 -18.17
N ILE A 260 3.41 21.63 -17.02
CA ILE A 260 3.76 23.06 -16.93
C ILE A 260 5.18 23.30 -17.45
N ILE A 261 6.16 22.51 -16.98
CA ILE A 261 7.56 22.62 -17.40
C ILE A 261 7.68 22.37 -18.92
N GLY A 262 7.03 21.32 -19.43
CA GLY A 262 7.06 20.98 -20.84
C GLY A 262 6.50 22.08 -21.74
N VAL A 263 5.39 22.71 -21.32
CA VAL A 263 4.79 23.86 -22.01
C VAL A 263 5.77 25.04 -22.04
N ILE A 264 6.34 25.43 -20.90
CA ILE A 264 7.31 26.53 -20.80
C ILE A 264 8.50 26.29 -21.73
N VAL A 265 9.11 25.09 -21.66
CA VAL A 265 10.25 24.72 -22.52
C VAL A 265 9.86 24.75 -24.00
N SER A 266 8.64 24.33 -24.35
CA SER A 266 8.15 24.37 -25.73
C SER A 266 7.98 25.80 -26.24
N LEU A 267 7.48 26.72 -25.41
CA LEU A 267 7.30 28.13 -25.76
C LEU A 267 8.66 28.83 -25.97
N LEU A 268 9.60 28.64 -25.04
CA LEU A 268 10.95 29.20 -25.12
C LEU A 268 11.73 28.68 -26.34
N SER A 269 11.59 27.40 -26.66
CA SER A 269 12.23 26.79 -27.84
C SER A 269 11.64 27.27 -29.16
N GLY A 270 10.38 27.70 -29.17
CA GLY A 270 9.71 28.29 -30.33
C GLY A 270 10.21 29.71 -30.64
N LEU A 271 10.40 30.51 -29.58
CA LEU A 271 10.87 31.90 -29.66
C LEU A 271 12.34 32.03 -30.13
N GLY A 272 13.21 31.09 -29.77
CA GLY A 272 14.61 31.09 -30.24
C GLY A 272 14.76 30.80 -31.73
N ARG A 273 13.79 30.11 -32.34
CA ARG A 273 13.86 29.68 -33.74
C ARG A 273 13.37 30.74 -34.73
N SER A 274 12.43 31.60 -34.32
CA SER A 274 11.99 32.76 -35.12
C SER A 274 13.07 33.85 -35.21
N ARG A 275 13.91 34.01 -34.18
CA ARG A 275 14.97 35.03 -34.15
C ARG A 275 16.14 34.78 -35.11
N THR A 276 16.25 33.57 -35.68
CA THR A 276 17.36 33.21 -36.57
C THR A 276 17.02 33.43 -38.06
N GLU A 277 15.74 33.67 -38.40
CA GLU A 277 15.30 33.92 -39.78
C GLU A 277 15.43 35.40 -40.22
N GLU A 278 15.74 36.33 -39.31
CA GLU A 278 15.80 37.78 -39.59
C GLU A 278 17.21 38.35 -39.90
N VAL A 279 18.17 37.55 -40.37
CA VAL A 279 19.45 38.10 -40.88
C VAL A 279 19.42 38.14 -42.41
N PRO A 280 19.04 39.27 -43.05
CA PRO A 280 19.13 39.40 -44.50
C PRO A 280 20.60 39.42 -44.91
N ALA A 281 20.99 38.45 -45.75
CA ALA A 281 22.28 38.44 -46.41
C ALA A 281 22.38 39.65 -47.34
N THR A 282 23.14 40.67 -46.92
CA THR A 282 23.47 41.82 -47.76
C THR A 282 24.41 41.36 -48.88
N ARG A 283 23.84 41.15 -50.06
CA ARG A 283 24.56 40.86 -51.29
C ARG A 283 25.26 42.14 -51.77
N LYS A 284 26.57 42.24 -51.58
CA LYS A 284 27.40 43.23 -52.30
C LYS A 284 27.57 42.80 -53.76
N ARG A 285 27.18 43.66 -54.68
CA ARG A 285 27.77 43.78 -56.02
C ARG A 285 27.99 45.25 -56.30
#